data_AF-A0A9C8WJJ0-F1
#
_entry.id   AF-A0A9C8WJJ0-F1
#
_cell.length_a   1.000
_cell.length_b   1.000
_cell.length_c   1.000
_cell.angle_alpha   90.00
_cell.angle_beta   90.00
_cell.angle_gamma   90.00
#
_symmetry.space_group_name_H-M   'P 1'
#
loop_
_entity.id
_entity.type
_entity.pdbx_description
1 polymer ?
#
loop_
_entity_poly.entity_id
_entity_poly.type
_entity_poly.pdbx_seq_one_letter_code
_entity_poly.pdbx_strand_id
1 'polypeptide(L)' 'MKLTWDSPYAVALRLIESHPDADLEQVSLNMVYAWTLALPDFDDEPELANDAILAAIYQEWYEEVNPV' A
#
# COMPACT_ATOMS: atom_id res chain seq x y z
N MET A 1 6.57 13.64 5.20
CA MET A 1 5.34 13.66 4.36
C MET A 1 4.36 12.73 5.03
N LYS A 2 3.10 13.13 5.17
CA LYS A 2 2.05 12.25 5.73
C LYS A 2 1.58 11.32 4.63
N LEU A 3 1.46 10.03 4.93
CA LEU A 3 0.83 9.08 4.02
C LEU A 3 -0.67 9.10 4.26
N THR A 4 -1.42 9.26 3.20
CA THR A 4 -2.89 9.26 3.20
C THR A 4 -3.39 8.30 2.14
N TRP A 5 -4.66 7.93 2.24
CA TRP A 5 -5.31 7.07 1.24
C TRP A 5 -5.36 7.71 -0.15
N ASP A 6 -5.29 9.05 -0.23
CA ASP A 6 -5.23 9.81 -1.49
C ASP A 6 -3.89 9.71 -2.22
N SER A 7 -2.87 9.12 -1.58
CA SER A 7 -1.51 9.02 -2.13
C SER A 7 -1.07 7.56 -2.30
N PRO A 8 -1.73 6.77 -3.17
CA PRO A 8 -1.50 5.34 -3.29
C PRO A 8 -0.05 5.00 -3.65
N TYR A 9 0.57 5.79 -4.54
CA TYR A 9 1.98 5.65 -4.89
C TYR A 9 2.92 5.80 -3.69
N ALA A 10 2.71 6.84 -2.87
CA ALA A 10 3.55 7.09 -1.70
C ALA A 10 3.40 5.98 -0.66
N VAL A 11 2.19 5.44 -0.49
CA VAL A 11 1.95 4.29 0.38
C VAL A 11 2.64 3.05 -0.17
N ALA A 12 2.50 2.76 -1.46
CA ALA A 12 3.12 1.61 -2.11
C ALA A 12 4.64 1.59 -1.95
N LEU A 13 5.34 2.71 -2.17
CA LEU A 13 6.78 2.82 -1.94
C LEU A 13 7.18 2.46 -0.51
N ARG A 14 6.39 2.90 0.48
CA ARG A 14 6.67 2.62 1.89
C ARG A 14 6.37 1.18 2.26
N LEU A 15 5.40 0.56 1.61
CA LEU A 15 5.13 -0.86 1.72
C LEU A 15 6.26 -1.69 1.07
N ILE A 16 6.79 -1.28 -0.08
CA ILE A 16 7.97 -1.91 -0.71
C ILE A 16 9.18 -1.85 0.22
N GLU A 17 9.46 -0.68 0.80
CA GLU A 17 10.56 -0.51 1.75
C GLU A 17 10.40 -1.37 3.02
N SER A 18 9.17 -1.51 3.51
CA SER A 18 8.85 -2.26 4.73
C SER A 18 8.76 -3.77 4.50
N HIS A 19 8.42 -4.17 3.27
CA HIS A 19 8.18 -5.55 2.87
C HIS A 19 8.86 -5.88 1.52
N PRO A 20 10.20 -5.77 1.42
CA PRO A 20 10.92 -5.96 0.15
C PRO A 20 10.83 -7.39 -0.39
N ASP A 21 10.61 -8.38 0.49
CA ASP A 21 10.50 -9.80 0.15
C ASP A 21 9.03 -10.28 0.06
N ALA A 22 8.06 -9.36 0.05
CA ALA A 22 6.66 -9.73 -0.08
C ALA A 22 6.37 -10.32 -1.48
N ASP A 23 5.80 -11.52 -1.50
CA ASP A 23 5.26 -12.12 -2.71
C ASP A 23 3.90 -11.50 -3.04
N LEU A 24 3.88 -10.57 -4.00
CA LEU A 24 2.67 -9.86 -4.41
C LEU A 24 1.56 -10.80 -4.86
N GLU A 25 1.86 -11.98 -5.41
CA GLU A 25 0.82 -12.95 -5.81
C GLU A 25 0.03 -13.49 -4.61
N GLN A 26 0.61 -13.42 -3.41
CA GLN A 26 -0.04 -13.82 -2.14
C GLN A 26 -0.60 -12.61 -1.37
N VAL A 27 -0.32 -11.38 -1.79
CA VAL A 27 -0.79 -10.18 -1.11
C VAL A 27 -2.25 -9.92 -1.47
N SER A 28 -3.10 -9.91 -0.44
CA SER A 28 -4.52 -9.55 -0.56
C SER A 28 -4.77 -8.08 -0.18
N LEU A 29 -5.89 -7.51 -0.60
CA LEU A 29 -6.29 -6.15 -0.21
C LEU A 29 -6.37 -5.97 1.32
N ASN A 30 -6.75 -7.02 2.06
CA ASN A 30 -6.76 -6.99 3.52
C ASN A 30 -5.35 -6.86 4.11
N MET A 31 -4.36 -7.52 3.49
CA MET A 31 -2.95 -7.37 3.88
C MET A 31 -2.44 -5.96 3.56
N VAL A 32 -2.76 -5.42 2.38
CA VAL A 32 -2.42 -4.04 2.01
C VAL A 32 -3.00 -3.06 3.03
N TYR A 33 -4.26 -3.24 3.43
CA TYR A 33 -4.90 -2.42 4.45
C TYR A 33 -4.19 -2.52 5.79
N ALA A 34 -3.96 -3.74 6.30
CA ALA A 34 -3.30 -3.96 7.58
C ALA A 34 -1.88 -3.40 7.60
N TRP A 35 -1.11 -3.57 6.53
CA TRP A 35 0.24 -3.06 6.40
C TRP A 35 0.26 -1.54 6.29
N THR A 36 -0.67 -0.95 5.54
CA THR A 36 -0.78 0.52 5.43
C THR A 36 -1.06 1.15 6.79
N LEU A 37 -1.98 0.58 7.57
CA LEU A 37 -2.25 1.06 8.93
C LEU A 37 -1.10 0.84 9.93
N ALA A 38 -0.21 -0.12 9.65
CA ALA A 38 0.96 -0.38 10.46
C ALA A 38 2.13 0.59 10.15
N LEU A 39 2.05 1.37 9.07
CA LEU A 39 3.10 2.32 8.72
C LEU A 39 3.15 3.47 9.73
N PRO A 40 4.34 3.81 10.27
CA PRO A 40 4.46 4.86 11.29
C PRO A 40 4.17 6.28 10.75
N ASP A 41 4.20 6.47 9.43
CA ASP A 41 3.97 7.75 8.77
C ASP A 41 2.55 7.86 8.16
N PHE A 42 1.71 6.85 8.39
CA PHE A 42 0.32 6.85 7.96
C PHE A 42 -0.54 7.67 8.93
N ASP A 43 -1.23 8.68 8.41
CA ASP A 43 -1.97 9.68 9.18
C ASP A 43 -3.30 10.01 8.49
N ASP A 44 -4.12 8.99 8.30
CA ASP A 44 -5.45 9.09 7.71
C ASP A 44 -6.42 8.12 8.37
N GLU A 45 -7.72 8.33 8.16
CA GLU A 45 -8.76 7.57 8.86
C GLU A 45 -8.90 6.15 8.27
N PRO A 46 -8.78 5.09 9.10
CA PRO A 46 -8.92 3.70 8.63
C PRO A 46 -10.25 3.42 7.92
N GLU A 47 -11.32 4.12 8.30
CA GLU A 47 -12.67 3.94 7.75
C GLU A 47 -12.82 4.45 6.32
N LEU A 48 -11.90 5.29 5.83
CA LEU A 48 -11.90 5.77 4.45
C LEU A 48 -11.39 4.72 3.45
N ALA A 49 -10.72 3.67 3.95
CA ALA A 49 -10.23 2.59 3.12
C ALA A 49 -11.39 1.87 2.41
N ASN A 50 -11.21 1.64 1.12
CA ASN A 50 -12.12 0.85 0.30
C ASN A 50 -11.31 0.04 -0.72
N ASP A 51 -11.96 -0.96 -1.33
CA ASP A 51 -11.29 -1.86 -2.26
C ASP A 51 -10.62 -1.13 -3.44
N ALA A 52 -11.17 0.00 -3.89
CA ALA A 52 -10.57 0.77 -4.98
C ALA A 52 -9.25 1.45 -4.57
N ILE A 53 -9.18 2.02 -3.36
CA ILE A 53 -7.97 2.61 -2.80
C ILE A 53 -6.90 1.54 -2.58
N LEU A 54 -7.29 0.42 -1.96
CA LEU A 54 -6.37 -0.68 -1.67
C LEU A 54 -5.84 -1.32 -2.95
N ALA A 55 -6.69 -1.47 -3.97
CA ALA A 55 -6.29 -1.96 -5.28
C ALA A 55 -5.35 -0.98 -5.98
N ALA A 56 -5.57 0.33 -5.87
CA ALA A 56 -4.65 1.34 -6.42
C ALA A 56 -3.26 1.22 -5.77
N ILE A 57 -3.18 1.11 -4.43
CA ILE A 57 -1.91 0.90 -3.72
C ILE A 57 -1.22 -0.38 -4.19
N TYR A 58 -1.97 -1.48 -4.29
CA TYR A 58 -1.44 -2.76 -4.77
C TYR A 58 -0.91 -2.66 -6.21
N GLN A 59 -1.62 -1.95 -7.08
CA GLN A 59 -1.21 -1.75 -8.47
C GLN A 59 0.08 -0.93 -8.57
N GLU A 60 0.18 0.19 -7.85
CA GLU A 60 1.40 1.02 -7.79
C GLU A 60 2.59 0.20 -7.27
N TRP A 61 2.37 -0.64 -6.25
CA TRP A 61 3.40 -1.55 -5.77
C TRP A 61 3.81 -2.54 -6.86
N TYR A 62 2.85 -3.20 -7.50
CA TYR A 62 3.10 -4.18 -8.56
C TYR A 62 3.89 -3.58 -9.73
N GLU A 63 3.54 -2.38 -10.17
CA GLU A 63 4.22 -1.67 -11.26
C GLU A 63 5.69 -1.35 -10.92
N GLU A 64 5.97 -0.97 -9.67
CA GLU A 64 7.33 -0.66 -9.20
C GLU A 64 8.23 -1.91 -9.10
N VAL A 65 7.69 -3.07 -8.69
CA VAL A 65 8.48 -4.30 -8.58
C VAL A 65 8.55 -5.11 -9.88
N ASN A 66 7.59 -4.92 -10.79
CA ASN A 66 7.56 -5.53 -12.10
C ASN A 66 7.57 -4.47 -13.22
N PRO A 67 8.67 -3.71 -13.37
CA PRO A 67 8.82 -2.78 -14.48
C PRO A 67 8.87 -3.55 -15.81
N VAL A 68 8.07 -3.10 -16.78
CA VAL A 68 7.98 -3.67 -18.14
C VAL A 68 9.28 -3.44 -18.92
#